data_AF-A0A1E5WL27-F1
#
_entry.id   AF-A0A1E5WL27-F1
#
_cell.length_a   1.000
_cell.length_b   1.000
_cell.length_c   1.000
_cell.angle_alpha   90.00
_cell.angle_beta   90.00
_cell.angle_gamma   90.00
#
_symmetry.space_group_name_H-M   'P 1'
#
loop_
_entity.id
_entity.type
_entity.pdbx_description
1 polymer ?
#
loop_
_entity_poly.entity_id
_entity_poly.type
_entity_poly.pdbx_seq_one_letter_code
_entity_poly.pdbx_strand_id
1 'polypeptide(L)'
;MFKSIPSGDAIFMKWVLTTWTNDECTVILKNCYSALPDGGKLIACEPVVPEETDTSTRTRALLQNDIFVMATYRTQGRERSEDEFRQLGLAAGFTAGFRAIYLDPFYAILEYSK
;
A
#
# COMPACT_ATOMS: atom_id res chain seq x y z
N MET A 1 12.95 14.32 0.04
CA MET A 1 13.30 12.98 0.57
C MET A 1 12.61 11.95 -0.34
N PHE A 2 13.13 10.72 -0.47
CA PHE A 2 12.91 9.74 -1.56
C PHE A 2 13.55 10.12 -2.91
N LYS A 3 14.81 9.70 -3.12
CA LYS A 3 15.58 10.04 -4.35
C LYS A 3 15.44 8.99 -5.44
N SER A 4 15.62 7.73 -5.11
CA SER A 4 15.56 6.61 -6.06
C SER A 4 15.39 5.29 -5.32
N ILE A 5 14.90 4.29 -6.04
CA ILE A 5 14.88 2.88 -5.63
C ILE A 5 15.80 2.13 -6.61
N PRO A 6 16.63 1.18 -6.17
CA PRO A 6 17.42 0.33 -7.06
C PRO A 6 16.53 -0.41 -8.08
N SER A 7 17.00 -0.55 -9.31
CA SER A 7 16.26 -1.28 -10.34
C SER A 7 16.17 -2.77 -10.03
N GLY A 8 15.06 -3.38 -10.45
CA GLY A 8 14.83 -4.82 -10.35
C GLY A 8 13.55 -5.24 -11.06
N ASP A 9 13.39 -6.54 -11.30
CA ASP A 9 12.20 -7.10 -11.98
C ASP A 9 10.94 -7.00 -11.12
N ALA A 10 11.12 -7.01 -9.80
CA ALA A 10 10.06 -6.81 -8.83
C ALA A 10 10.55 -6.00 -7.63
N ILE A 11 9.65 -5.23 -7.04
CA ILE A 11 9.85 -4.54 -5.77
C ILE A 11 8.87 -5.12 -4.76
N PHE A 12 9.38 -5.53 -3.60
CA PHE A 12 8.55 -5.91 -2.47
C PHE A 12 8.68 -4.87 -1.36
N MET A 13 7.56 -4.46 -0.78
CA MET A 13 7.53 -3.64 0.42
C MET A 13 6.47 -4.16 1.38
N LYS A 14 6.76 -4.12 2.68
CA LYS A 14 5.83 -4.52 3.73
C LYS A 14 5.70 -3.40 4.73
N TRP A 15 4.47 -2.98 5.00
CA TRP A 15 4.13 -2.00 6.03
C TRP A 15 4.85 -0.66 5.84
N VAL A 16 4.95 -0.21 4.59
CA VAL A 16 5.58 1.05 4.23
C VAL A 16 4.50 2.08 4.03
N LEU A 17 3.54 1.84 3.15
CA LEU A 17 2.56 2.83 2.68
C LEU A 17 1.65 3.33 3.81
N THR A 18 1.32 2.48 4.77
CA THR A 18 0.51 2.84 5.96
C THR A 18 1.16 3.93 6.82
N THR A 19 2.49 4.08 6.77
CA THR A 19 3.23 5.06 7.59
C THR A 19 3.40 6.44 6.94
N TRP A 20 2.91 6.61 5.71
CA TRP A 20 3.10 7.83 4.90
C TRP A 20 1.77 8.44 4.47
N THR A 21 1.79 9.72 4.12
CA THR A 21 0.65 10.42 3.51
C THR A 21 0.36 9.93 2.09
N ASN A 22 -0.79 10.29 1.52
CA ASN A 22 -1.12 9.97 0.13
C ASN A 22 -0.11 10.57 -0.87
N ASP A 23 0.33 11.80 -0.63
CA ASP A 23 1.30 12.48 -1.48
C ASP A 23 2.67 11.80 -1.41
N GLU A 24 3.13 11.44 -0.22
CA GLU A 24 4.37 10.69 -0.03
C GLU A 24 4.28 9.27 -0.59
N CYS A 25 3.16 8.57 -0.40
CA CYS A 25 2.91 7.27 -1.03
C CYS A 25 2.99 7.38 -2.56
N THR A 26 2.39 8.43 -3.14
CA THR A 26 2.46 8.66 -4.59
C THR A 26 3.91 8.85 -5.05
N VAL A 27 4.74 9.58 -4.30
CA VAL A 27 6.18 9.73 -4.60
C VAL A 27 6.91 8.39 -4.50
N ILE A 28 6.65 7.60 -3.45
CA ILE A 28 7.23 6.26 -3.27
C ILE A 28 6.87 5.35 -4.45
N LEU A 29 5.59 5.31 -4.82
CA LEU A 29 5.09 4.49 -5.93
C LEU A 29 5.65 4.93 -7.28
N LYS A 30 5.79 6.24 -7.54
CA LYS A 30 6.45 6.76 -8.76
C LYS A 30 7.92 6.35 -8.85
N ASN A 31 8.63 6.35 -7.72
CA ASN A 31 10.00 5.85 -7.68
C ASN A 31 10.06 4.34 -7.93
N CYS A 32 9.08 3.56 -7.44
CA CYS A 32 8.97 2.14 -7.74
C CYS A 32 8.73 1.92 -9.24
N TYR A 33 7.76 2.64 -9.81
CA TYR A 33 7.44 2.57 -11.24
C TYR A 33 8.67 2.87 -12.10
N SER A 34 9.48 3.86 -11.71
CA SER A 34 10.70 4.24 -12.43
C SER A 34 11.81 3.19 -12.34
N ALA A 35 11.85 2.42 -11.25
CA ALA A 35 12.86 1.39 -11.01
C ALA A 35 12.52 0.03 -11.66
N LEU A 36 11.25 -0.18 -12.04
CA LEU A 36 10.78 -1.41 -12.68
C LEU A 36 10.96 -1.36 -14.21
N PRO A 37 11.32 -2.48 -14.87
CA PRO A 37 11.21 -2.62 -16.32
C PRO A 37 9.74 -2.78 -16.75
N ASP A 38 9.48 -2.73 -18.07
CA ASP A 38 8.16 -3.08 -18.62
C ASP A 38 7.81 -4.54 -18.28
N GLY A 39 6.59 -4.79 -17.78
CA GLY A 39 6.20 -6.09 -17.24
C GLY A 39 6.72 -6.39 -15.84
N GLY A 40 7.48 -5.47 -15.23
CA GLY A 40 7.88 -5.52 -13.83
C GLY A 40 6.69 -5.32 -12.88
N LYS A 41 6.87 -5.65 -11.60
CA LYS A 41 5.79 -5.57 -10.60
C LYS A 41 6.21 -4.95 -9.28
N LEU A 42 5.30 -4.17 -8.70
CA LEU A 42 5.36 -3.80 -7.30
C LEU A 42 4.43 -4.71 -6.50
N ILE A 43 4.91 -5.23 -5.38
CA ILE A 43 4.19 -6.09 -4.45
C ILE A 43 4.23 -5.41 -3.08
N ALA A 44 3.11 -4.83 -2.66
CA ALA A 44 2.97 -4.21 -1.34
C ALA A 44 2.19 -5.13 -0.39
N CYS A 45 2.73 -5.37 0.80
CA CYS A 45 2.08 -6.13 1.88
C CYS A 45 1.63 -5.14 2.95
N GLU A 46 0.34 -4.81 2.95
CA GLU A 46 -0.23 -3.75 3.78
C GLU A 46 -1.51 -4.24 4.48
N PRO A 47 -1.86 -3.68 5.65
CA PRO A 47 -3.23 -3.71 6.12
C PRO A 47 -4.16 -2.98 5.14
N VAL A 48 -5.35 -3.54 4.92
CA VAL A 48 -6.36 -2.96 4.02
C VAL A 48 -7.69 -2.88 4.75
N VAL A 49 -8.15 -1.68 5.08
CA VAL A 49 -9.42 -1.51 5.81
C VAL A 49 -10.61 -1.82 4.91
N PRO A 50 -11.66 -2.48 5.45
CA PRO A 50 -12.91 -2.62 4.72
C PRO A 50 -13.60 -1.25 4.58
N GLU A 51 -14.44 -1.09 3.56
CA GLU A 51 -15.28 0.12 3.41
C GLU A 51 -16.28 0.25 4.57
N GLU A 52 -16.80 -0.87 5.05
CA GLU A 52 -17.75 -0.95 6.16
C GLU A 52 -17.17 -1.77 7.31
N THR A 53 -17.42 -1.31 8.54
CA THR A 53 -16.95 -2.00 9.75
C THR A 53 -17.97 -3.00 10.27
N ASP A 54 -17.49 -4.13 10.80
CA ASP A 54 -18.32 -5.16 11.43
C ASP A 54 -17.70 -5.68 12.75
N THR A 55 -18.32 -6.70 13.35
CA THR A 55 -17.82 -7.31 14.60
C THR A 55 -16.78 -8.41 14.37
N SER A 56 -16.27 -8.59 13.15
CA SER A 56 -15.33 -9.66 12.82
C SER A 56 -13.96 -9.46 13.48
N THR A 57 -13.21 -10.55 13.61
CA THR A 57 -11.80 -10.50 14.07
C THR A 57 -10.95 -9.60 13.17
N ARG A 58 -11.22 -9.60 11.85
CA ARG A 58 -10.55 -8.74 10.86
C ARG A 58 -10.75 -7.26 11.18
N THR A 59 -12.00 -6.82 11.31
CA THR A 59 -12.31 -5.41 11.61
C THR A 59 -11.66 -4.98 12.93
N ARG A 60 -11.74 -5.82 13.97
CA ARG A 60 -11.12 -5.52 15.27
C ARG A 60 -9.59 -5.37 15.17
N ALA A 61 -8.93 -6.25 14.43
CA ALA A 61 -7.47 -6.20 14.25
C ALA A 61 -7.03 -4.95 13.49
N LEU A 62 -7.74 -4.61 12.40
CA LEU A 62 -7.43 -3.43 11.59
C LEU A 62 -7.70 -2.12 12.33
N LEU A 63 -8.81 -1.99 13.06
CA LEU A 63 -9.10 -0.80 13.86
C LEU A 63 -8.11 -0.62 15.02
N GLN A 64 -7.68 -1.71 15.66
CA GLN A 64 -6.63 -1.64 16.68
C GLN A 64 -5.31 -1.14 16.07
N ASN A 65 -4.99 -1.56 14.85
CA ASN A 65 -3.80 -1.07 14.17
C ASN A 65 -3.92 0.38 13.70
N ASP A 66 -5.09 0.82 13.24
CA ASP A 66 -5.31 2.23 12.89
C ASP A 66 -5.00 3.15 14.07
N ILE A 67 -5.49 2.79 15.27
CA ILE A 67 -5.16 3.49 16.52
C ILE A 67 -3.65 3.43 16.81
N PHE A 68 -3.01 2.27 16.65
CA PHE A 68 -1.57 2.12 16.83
C PHE A 68 -0.77 3.02 15.85
N VAL A 69 -1.20 3.09 14.60
CA VAL A 69 -0.55 3.88 13.55
C VAL A 69 -0.69 5.37 13.87
N MET A 70 -1.89 5.81 14.23
CA MET A 70 -2.17 7.18 14.66
C MET A 70 -1.34 7.61 15.89
N ALA A 71 -1.12 6.70 16.85
CA ALA A 71 -0.41 7.00 18.09
C ALA A 71 1.12 6.92 17.97
N THR A 72 1.62 6.03 17.10
CA THR A 72 3.06 5.71 17.02
C THR A 72 3.76 6.44 15.89
N TYR A 73 3.14 6.46 14.71
CA TYR A 73 3.67 7.16 13.56
C TYR A 73 3.19 8.61 13.59
N ARG A 74 3.85 9.49 12.82
CA ARG A 74 3.43 10.91 12.72
C ARG A 74 1.92 10.96 12.41
N THR A 75 1.26 12.03 12.83
CA THR A 75 -0.20 12.29 12.73
C THR A 75 -0.83 12.17 11.33
N GLN A 76 -0.11 11.68 10.34
CA GLN A 76 -0.48 11.60 8.94
C GLN A 76 -0.33 10.18 8.36
N GLY A 77 0.15 9.19 9.13
CA GLY A 77 0.01 7.78 8.79
C GLY A 77 -1.46 7.37 8.85
N ARG A 78 -1.91 6.59 7.88
CA ARG A 78 -3.33 6.26 7.71
C ARG A 78 -3.51 4.90 7.05
N GLU A 79 -4.45 4.14 7.60
CA GLU A 79 -5.01 2.94 6.97
C GLU A 79 -5.83 3.28 5.73
N ARG A 80 -5.79 2.42 4.71
CA ARG A 80 -6.43 2.68 3.41
C ARG A 80 -7.29 1.50 2.96
N SER A 81 -8.37 1.82 2.27
CA SER A 81 -9.18 0.81 1.59
C SER A 81 -8.47 0.28 0.33
N GLU A 82 -8.96 -0.84 -0.20
CA GLU A 82 -8.44 -1.39 -1.45
C GLU A 82 -8.55 -0.39 -2.60
N ASP A 83 -9.66 0.36 -2.68
CA ASP A 83 -9.84 1.36 -3.73
C ASP A 83 -8.85 2.52 -3.59
N GLU A 84 -8.59 2.99 -2.36
CA GLU A 84 -7.59 4.03 -2.13
C GLU A 84 -6.19 3.58 -2.56
N PHE A 85 -5.82 2.34 -2.27
CA PHE A 85 -4.57 1.75 -2.76
C PHE A 85 -4.52 1.64 -4.28
N ARG A 86 -5.64 1.30 -4.93
CA ARG A 86 -5.77 1.26 -6.39
C ARG A 86 -5.56 2.65 -6.99
N GLN A 87 -6.20 3.68 -6.43
CA GLN A 87 -6.07 5.06 -6.90
C GLN A 87 -4.64 5.59 -6.75
N LEU A 88 -3.94 5.24 -5.66
CA LEU A 88 -2.52 5.58 -5.49
C LEU A 88 -1.64 4.97 -6.59
N GLY A 89 -1.88 3.71 -6.95
CA GLY A 89 -1.17 3.05 -8.05
C GLY A 89 -1.40 3.73 -9.40
N LEU A 90 -2.66 4.06 -9.70
CA LEU A 90 -3.03 4.79 -10.92
C LEU A 90 -2.36 6.17 -11.00
N ALA A 91 -2.36 6.92 -9.89
CA ALA A 91 -1.69 8.22 -9.80
C ALA A 91 -0.15 8.15 -9.96
N ALA A 92 0.42 6.98 -9.71
CA ALA A 92 1.85 6.70 -9.87
C ALA A 92 2.24 6.12 -11.24
N GLY A 93 1.26 5.79 -12.09
CA GLY A 93 1.49 5.28 -13.46
C GLY A 93 1.22 3.78 -13.64
N PHE A 94 0.86 3.04 -12.59
CA PHE A 94 0.52 1.62 -12.69
C PHE A 94 -0.89 1.42 -13.28
N THR A 95 -1.00 1.55 -14.61
CA THR A 95 -2.27 1.42 -15.34
C THR A 95 -2.48 0.03 -15.97
N ALA A 96 -1.43 -0.79 -16.05
CA ALA A 96 -1.49 -2.10 -16.69
C ALA A 96 -2.24 -3.15 -15.85
N GLY A 97 -2.24 -3.04 -14.51
CA GLY A 97 -3.01 -3.94 -13.66
C GLY A 97 -2.84 -3.68 -12.16
N PHE A 98 -3.89 -4.02 -11.42
CA PHE A 98 -3.91 -4.02 -9.96
C PHE A 98 -4.65 -5.26 -9.45
N ARG A 99 -4.10 -5.93 -8.43
CA ARG A 99 -4.73 -7.09 -7.80
C ARG A 99 -4.50 -7.08 -6.29
N ALA A 100 -5.55 -7.30 -5.51
CA ALA A 100 -5.46 -7.55 -4.08
C ALA A 100 -5.65 -9.04 -3.76
N ILE A 101 -4.81 -9.58 -2.89
CA ILE A 101 -4.86 -10.97 -2.40
C ILE A 101 -4.83 -10.93 -0.88
N TYR A 102 -5.93 -11.29 -0.23
CA TYR A 102 -6.03 -11.32 1.22
C TYR A 102 -5.42 -12.62 1.77
N LEU A 103 -4.29 -12.52 2.47
CA LEU A 103 -3.57 -13.67 3.00
C LEU A 103 -4.10 -14.11 4.36
N ASP A 104 -4.37 -13.13 5.21
CA ASP A 104 -4.87 -13.33 6.56
C ASP A 104 -5.84 -12.19 6.94
N PRO A 105 -6.48 -12.23 8.13
CA PRO A 105 -7.41 -11.18 8.55
C PRO A 105 -6.83 -9.77 8.62
N PHE A 106 -5.51 -9.60 8.57
CA PHE A 106 -4.80 -8.34 8.73
C PHE A 106 -4.13 -7.90 7.43
N TYR A 107 -3.27 -8.74 6.84
CA TYR A 107 -2.47 -8.39 5.66
C TYR A 107 -3.13 -8.80 4.34
N ALA A 108 -3.05 -7.88 3.38
CA ALA A 108 -3.25 -8.17 1.97
C ALA A 108 -1.96 -7.94 1.17
N ILE A 109 -1.80 -8.70 0.10
CA ILE A 109 -0.81 -8.45 -0.95
C ILE A 109 -1.50 -7.65 -2.05
N LEU A 110 -0.95 -6.48 -2.34
CA LEU A 110 -1.35 -5.56 -3.39
C LEU A 110 -0.31 -5.62 -4.50
N GLU A 111 -0.66 -6.21 -5.62
CA GLU A 111 0.19 -6.31 -6.80
C GLU A 111 -0.17 -5.19 -7.79
N TYR A 112 0.82 -4.41 -8.20
CA TYR A 112 0.72 -3.41 -9.25
C TYR A 112 1.62 -3.83 -10.42
N SER A 113 1.04 -3.95 -11.62
CA SER A 113 1.78 -4.25 -12.85
C SER A 113 2.18 -2.97 -13.55
N LYS A 114 3.45 -2.89 -13.96
CA LYS A 114 3.94 -1.85 -14.87
C LYS A 114 3.71 -2.26 -16.31
#